data_AF-A0A4P9XR79-F1
#
_entry.id   AF-A0A4P9XR79-F1
#
_cell.length_a   1.000
_cell.length_b   1.000
_cell.length_c   1.000
_cell.angle_alpha   90.00
_cell.angle_beta   90.00
_cell.angle_gamma   90.00
#
_symmetry.space_group_name_H-M   'P 1'
#
loop_
_entity.id
_entity.type
_entity.pdbx_description
1 polymer ?
#
loop_
_entity_poly.entity_id
_entity_poly.type
_entity_poly.pdbx_seq_one_letter_code
_entity_poly.pdbx_strand_id
1 'polypeptide(L)'
;KKERELARIVEYCQLKDEALERRRQNVLDDEAFRLTTRLLSWNPDFYTMWNYRRLILQHRFRESGELRFVEEAVQKQPKSYWIWNHRGWTLETMPQPDWKRELKLVSMMLNLDSRNFHGWQYRYTVISKLRAQNPDHEAQLVRDEFAYTKQKIAQSFSNGSAWHYRAKLLPKVFAEMAPADRAAMINDEFDMVRSAFYTDPDDQSAWIYYRWWLTYLAEHPQESASDDAYTQLLRREADVIRELLDLEPDAKCKYPCKRALLCQAATDVEKEEMRTLLEQLQRVDPMREQRYVDLAKA
;
A
#
# COMPACT_ATOMS: atom_id res chain seq x y z
N LYS A 1 -20.68 30.13 18.90
CA LYS A 1 -20.14 28.86 18.32
C LYS A 1 -21.04 27.67 18.67
N LYS A 2 -21.25 27.38 19.97
CA LYS A 2 -22.13 26.28 20.44
C LYS A 2 -23.56 26.32 19.89
N GLU A 3 -24.21 27.50 19.86
CA GLU A 3 -25.56 27.64 19.31
C GLU A 3 -25.65 27.31 17.81
N ARG A 4 -24.64 27.70 17.03
CA ARG A 4 -24.55 27.37 15.61
C ARG A 4 -24.33 25.87 15.39
N GLU A 5 -23.53 25.22 16.23
CA GLU A 5 -23.35 23.77 16.21
C GLU A 5 -24.65 23.04 16.59
N LEU A 6 -25.38 23.53 17.59
CA LEU A 6 -26.66 22.97 18.00
C LEU A 6 -27.71 23.06 16.87
N ALA A 7 -27.81 24.22 16.21
CA ALA A 7 -28.72 24.41 15.09
C ALA A 7 -28.40 23.45 13.93
N ARG A 8 -27.11 23.24 13.62
CA ARG A 8 -26.69 22.24 12.62
C ARG A 8 -27.06 20.82 13.04
N ILE A 9 -26.89 20.45 14.30
CA ILE A 9 -27.29 19.12 14.79
C ILE A 9 -28.80 18.90 14.61
N VAL A 10 -29.61 19.91 14.96
CA VAL A 10 -31.07 19.84 14.78
C VAL A 10 -31.44 19.68 13.30
N GLU A 11 -30.85 20.48 12.42
CA GLU A 11 -31.08 20.37 10.97
C GLU A 11 -30.67 18.98 10.45
N TYR A 12 -29.49 18.48 10.84
CA TYR A 12 -29.03 17.15 10.45
C TYR A 12 -29.99 16.06 10.92
N CYS A 13 -30.47 16.13 12.16
CA CYS A 13 -31.41 15.15 12.71
C CYS A 13 -32.72 15.15 11.92
N GLN A 14 -33.27 16.32 11.59
CA GLN A 14 -34.49 16.44 10.79
C GLN A 14 -34.31 15.81 9.40
N LEU A 15 -33.23 16.13 8.68
CA LEU A 15 -32.92 15.56 7.37
C LEU A 15 -32.75 14.04 7.44
N LYS A 16 -32.05 13.57 8.48
CA LYS A 16 -31.78 12.15 8.71
C LYS A 16 -33.08 11.40 8.97
N ASP A 17 -33.96 11.93 9.81
CA ASP A 17 -35.24 11.30 10.14
C ASP A 17 -36.17 11.27 8.92
N GLU A 18 -36.23 12.35 8.13
CA GLU A 18 -36.99 12.38 6.87
C GLU A 18 -36.47 11.35 5.86
N ALA A 19 -35.16 11.31 5.62
CA ALA A 19 -34.57 10.36 4.67
C ALA A 19 -34.79 8.90 5.09
N LEU A 20 -34.74 8.62 6.40
CA LEU A 20 -35.01 7.28 6.93
C LEU A 20 -36.48 6.89 6.80
N GLU A 21 -37.42 7.82 7.00
CA GLU A 21 -38.86 7.56 6.79
C GLU A 21 -39.17 7.29 5.32
N ARG A 22 -38.67 8.14 4.41
CA ARG A 22 -38.82 7.92 2.96
C ARG A 22 -38.25 6.57 2.52
N ARG A 23 -37.09 6.19 3.06
CA ARG A 23 -36.50 4.86 2.84
C ARG A 23 -37.43 3.74 3.34
N ARG A 24 -38.02 3.86 4.54
CA ARG A 24 -38.97 2.87 5.08
C ARG A 24 -40.19 2.71 4.18
N GLN A 25 -40.64 3.81 3.59
CA GLN A 25 -41.76 3.85 2.65
C GLN A 25 -41.36 3.49 1.20
N ASN A 26 -40.10 3.12 0.96
CA ASN A 26 -39.56 2.81 -0.36
C ASN A 26 -39.76 3.92 -1.41
N VAL A 27 -39.68 5.19 -0.98
CA VAL A 27 -39.76 6.35 -1.88
C VAL A 27 -38.43 6.51 -2.63
N LEU A 28 -38.46 6.55 -3.97
CA LEU A 28 -37.26 6.58 -4.83
C LEU A 28 -37.24 7.79 -5.79
N ASP A 29 -37.69 8.94 -5.32
CA ASP A 29 -37.91 10.17 -6.10
C ASP A 29 -36.73 11.18 -6.06
N ASP A 30 -36.89 12.34 -6.71
CA ASP A 30 -35.91 13.44 -6.75
C ASP A 30 -35.58 14.01 -5.38
N GLU A 31 -36.57 14.07 -4.49
CA GLU A 31 -36.38 14.61 -3.16
C GLU A 31 -35.57 13.63 -2.30
N ALA A 32 -35.88 12.34 -2.36
CA ALA A 32 -35.09 11.30 -1.72
C ALA A 32 -33.63 11.34 -2.19
N PHE A 33 -33.40 11.51 -3.50
CA PHE A 33 -32.05 11.67 -4.03
C PHE A 33 -31.33 12.90 -3.45
N ARG A 34 -31.99 14.08 -3.48
CA ARG A 34 -31.44 15.33 -2.92
C ARG A 34 -31.16 15.23 -1.43
N LEU A 35 -32.01 14.56 -0.65
CA LEU A 35 -31.79 14.30 0.77
C LEU A 35 -30.54 13.45 0.99
N THR A 36 -30.32 12.37 0.22
CA THR A 36 -29.08 11.59 0.32
C THR A 36 -27.85 12.42 -0.01
N THR A 37 -27.91 13.29 -1.03
CA THR A 37 -26.81 14.20 -1.38
C THR A 37 -26.45 15.12 -0.20
N ARG A 38 -27.46 15.76 0.42
CA ARG A 38 -27.27 16.64 1.58
C ARG A 38 -26.64 15.89 2.74
N LEU A 39 -27.22 14.75 3.13
CA LEU A 39 -26.74 13.96 4.27
C LEU A 39 -25.32 13.46 4.06
N LEU A 40 -24.99 12.94 2.87
CA LEU A 40 -23.67 12.42 2.57
C LEU A 40 -22.61 13.52 2.43
N SER A 41 -23.02 14.74 2.03
CA SER A 41 -22.12 15.91 2.06
C SER A 41 -21.76 16.36 3.47
N TRP A 42 -22.59 16.03 4.47
CA TRP A 42 -22.35 16.32 5.88
C TRP A 42 -21.65 15.17 6.61
N ASN A 43 -22.05 13.93 6.32
CA ASN A 43 -21.52 12.72 6.94
C ASN A 43 -21.36 11.61 5.88
N PRO A 44 -20.19 11.52 5.22
CA PRO A 44 -19.93 10.49 4.23
C PRO A 44 -19.79 9.08 4.84
N ASP A 45 -19.72 8.94 6.16
CA ASP A 45 -19.66 7.62 6.80
C ASP A 45 -21.05 7.07 7.17
N PHE A 46 -22.12 7.77 6.78
CA PHE A 46 -23.49 7.29 6.95
C PHE A 46 -23.87 6.25 5.88
N TYR A 47 -23.39 5.02 6.06
CA TYR A 47 -23.52 3.92 5.10
C TYR A 47 -24.94 3.61 4.64
N THR A 48 -25.93 3.74 5.53
CA THR A 48 -27.34 3.53 5.19
C THR A 48 -27.80 4.47 4.09
N MET A 49 -27.29 5.70 4.05
CA MET A 49 -27.61 6.67 3.01
C MET A 49 -26.93 6.35 1.68
N TRP A 50 -25.72 5.78 1.69
CA TRP A 50 -25.11 5.25 0.47
C TRP A 50 -25.92 4.12 -0.12
N ASN A 51 -26.40 3.19 0.71
CA ASN A 51 -27.25 2.08 0.26
C ASN A 51 -28.57 2.59 -0.30
N TYR A 52 -29.22 3.54 0.38
CA TYR A 52 -30.45 4.14 -0.10
C TYR A 52 -30.25 4.89 -1.43
N ARG A 53 -29.17 5.66 -1.55
CA ARG A 53 -28.79 6.34 -2.79
C ARG A 53 -28.60 5.37 -3.95
N ARG A 54 -28.00 4.21 -3.73
CA ARG A 54 -27.87 3.15 -4.76
C ARG A 54 -29.22 2.66 -5.26
N LEU A 55 -30.17 2.39 -4.36
CA LEU A 55 -31.52 1.97 -4.73
C LEU A 55 -32.21 3.02 -5.60
N ILE A 56 -32.08 4.29 -5.21
CA ILE A 56 -32.64 5.43 -5.95
C ILE A 56 -32.01 5.51 -7.36
N LEU A 57 -30.68 5.45 -7.46
CA LEU A 57 -29.94 5.51 -8.74
C LEU A 57 -30.26 4.32 -9.67
N GLN A 58 -30.50 3.13 -9.10
CA GLN A 58 -30.90 1.95 -9.87
C GLN A 58 -32.32 2.09 -10.43
N HIS A 59 -33.23 2.71 -9.67
CA HIS A 59 -34.60 2.95 -10.13
C HIS A 59 -34.68 4.01 -11.25
N ARG A 60 -33.89 5.08 -11.14
CA ARG A 60 -34.00 6.28 -11.99
C ARG A 60 -33.26 6.22 -13.33
N PHE A 61 -32.52 5.15 -13.61
CA PHE A 61 -31.52 5.08 -14.70
C PHE A 61 -30.42 6.16 -14.59
N ARG A 62 -29.24 5.73 -14.10
CA ARG A 62 -27.90 6.33 -14.23
C ARG A 62 -27.86 7.86 -14.47
N GLU A 63 -27.83 8.64 -13.41
CA GLU A 63 -27.55 10.07 -13.55
C GLU A 63 -26.13 10.33 -14.06
N SER A 64 -26.04 11.10 -15.14
CA SER A 64 -24.79 11.68 -15.66
C SER A 64 -24.28 12.72 -14.66
N GLY A 65 -23.64 12.28 -13.59
CA GLY A 65 -23.15 13.17 -12.53
C GLY A 65 -22.62 12.47 -11.28
N GLU A 66 -22.96 11.20 -11.06
CA GLU A 66 -22.60 10.52 -9.81
C GLU A 66 -21.08 10.43 -9.58
N LEU A 67 -20.29 10.17 -10.63
CA LEU A 67 -18.83 10.16 -10.51
C LEU A 67 -18.25 11.51 -10.08
N ARG A 68 -18.89 12.63 -10.48
CA ARG A 68 -18.49 13.97 -10.07
C ARG A 68 -18.82 14.21 -8.60
N PHE A 69 -20.02 13.84 -8.16
CA PHE A 69 -20.40 13.92 -6.75
C PHE A 69 -19.42 13.15 -5.85
N VAL A 70 -19.09 11.92 -6.25
CA VAL A 70 -18.16 11.07 -5.51
C VAL A 70 -16.73 11.64 -5.57
N GLU A 71 -16.30 12.21 -6.69
CA GLU A 71 -14.99 12.88 -6.81
C GLU A 71 -14.87 14.07 -5.85
N GLU A 72 -15.89 14.93 -5.77
CA GLU A 72 -15.95 16.04 -4.81
C GLU A 72 -15.97 15.54 -3.36
N ALA A 73 -16.62 14.41 -3.09
CA ALA A 73 -16.63 13.79 -1.77
C ALA A 73 -15.25 13.23 -1.39
N VAL A 74 -14.54 12.56 -2.31
CA VAL A 74 -13.16 12.07 -2.09
C VAL A 74 -12.22 13.22 -1.78
N GLN A 75 -12.33 14.35 -2.48
CA GLN A 75 -11.49 15.52 -2.21
C GLN A 75 -11.65 16.08 -0.79
N LYS A 76 -12.87 16.01 -0.24
CA LYS A 76 -13.17 16.48 1.13
C LYS A 76 -12.78 15.44 2.19
N GLN A 77 -13.05 14.16 1.93
CA GLN A 77 -12.83 13.09 2.90
C GLN A 77 -12.20 11.84 2.23
N PRO A 78 -10.92 11.90 1.85
CA PRO A 78 -10.25 10.86 1.05
C PRO A 78 -10.05 9.52 1.79
N LYS A 79 -10.40 9.44 3.07
CA LYS A 79 -10.23 8.27 3.93
C LYS A 79 -11.56 7.62 4.35
N SER A 80 -12.70 8.04 3.77
CA SER A 80 -13.97 7.36 4.01
C SER A 80 -14.08 6.10 3.16
N TYR A 81 -14.25 4.95 3.81
CA TYR A 81 -14.46 3.67 3.14
C TYR A 81 -15.67 3.70 2.19
N TRP A 82 -16.75 4.35 2.61
CA TRP A 82 -18.02 4.30 1.87
C TRP A 82 -17.99 5.12 0.59
N ILE A 83 -17.23 6.21 0.53
CA ILE A 83 -17.03 6.98 -0.70
C ILE A 83 -16.33 6.11 -1.75
N TRP A 84 -15.23 5.45 -1.39
CA TRP A 84 -14.50 4.56 -2.30
C TRP A 84 -15.34 3.35 -2.73
N ASN A 85 -16.07 2.76 -1.79
CA ASN A 85 -16.99 1.66 -2.08
C ASN A 85 -18.11 2.11 -3.04
N HIS A 86 -18.67 3.30 -2.86
CA HIS A 86 -19.66 3.85 -3.79
C HIS A 86 -19.06 4.17 -5.15
N ARG A 87 -17.86 4.74 -5.22
CA ARG A 87 -17.16 4.98 -6.50
C ARG A 87 -17.00 3.70 -7.33
N GLY A 88 -16.55 2.62 -6.68
CA GLY A 88 -16.41 1.30 -7.31
C GLY A 88 -17.74 0.79 -7.83
N TRP A 89 -18.79 0.83 -6.99
CA TRP A 89 -20.14 0.43 -7.39
C TRP A 89 -20.67 1.27 -8.57
N THR A 90 -20.45 2.59 -8.58
CA THR A 90 -20.89 3.47 -9.68
C THR A 90 -20.25 3.03 -11.00
N LEU A 91 -18.94 2.77 -11.02
CA LEU A 91 -18.23 2.34 -12.22
C LEU A 91 -18.66 0.95 -12.68
N GLU A 92 -18.83 0.01 -11.76
CA GLU A 92 -19.28 -1.36 -12.07
C GLU A 92 -20.72 -1.39 -12.59
N THR A 93 -21.54 -0.45 -12.12
CA THR A 93 -22.90 -0.28 -12.60
C THR A 93 -22.98 0.70 -13.74
N MET A 94 -21.91 1.20 -14.36
CA MET A 94 -21.93 2.05 -15.57
C MET A 94 -21.79 1.22 -16.87
N PRO A 95 -22.34 1.67 -18.02
CA PRO A 95 -22.32 0.85 -19.23
C PRO A 95 -20.93 0.86 -19.86
N GLN A 96 -20.22 1.99 -19.74
CA GLN A 96 -18.88 2.20 -20.28
C GLN A 96 -18.01 2.91 -19.24
N PRO A 97 -17.51 2.19 -18.22
CA PRO A 97 -16.60 2.78 -17.24
C PRO A 97 -15.22 3.09 -17.87
N ASP A 98 -14.73 4.30 -17.63
CA ASP A 98 -13.40 4.73 -18.07
C ASP A 98 -12.35 4.45 -16.97
N TRP A 99 -11.89 3.21 -16.91
CA TRP A 99 -10.85 2.80 -15.95
C TRP A 99 -9.49 3.48 -16.19
N LYS A 100 -9.22 4.00 -17.40
CA LYS A 100 -8.00 4.77 -17.68
C LYS A 100 -8.05 6.13 -17.01
N ARG A 101 -9.21 6.80 -17.00
CA ARG A 101 -9.44 8.02 -16.21
C ARG A 101 -9.29 7.74 -14.71
N GLU A 102 -9.82 6.62 -14.22
CA GLU A 102 -9.70 6.27 -12.81
C GLU A 102 -8.25 6.02 -12.39
N LEU A 103 -7.43 5.40 -13.27
CA LEU A 103 -6.01 5.22 -13.03
C LEU A 103 -5.29 6.57 -12.90
N LYS A 104 -5.64 7.57 -13.74
CA LYS A 104 -5.12 8.93 -13.62
C LYS A 104 -5.55 9.60 -12.31
N LEU A 105 -6.83 9.49 -11.95
CA LEU A 105 -7.38 10.06 -10.72
C LEU A 105 -6.66 9.53 -9.48
N VAL A 106 -6.55 8.20 -9.36
CA VAL A 106 -5.88 7.60 -8.19
C VAL A 106 -4.39 7.90 -8.17
N SER A 107 -3.75 8.07 -9.33
CA SER A 107 -2.35 8.53 -9.40
C SER A 107 -2.18 9.95 -8.85
N MET A 108 -3.08 10.88 -9.23
CA MET A 108 -3.08 12.25 -8.69
C MET A 108 -3.32 12.25 -7.17
N MET A 109 -4.27 11.45 -6.70
CA MET A 109 -4.55 11.32 -5.28
C MET A 109 -3.34 10.78 -4.50
N LEU A 110 -2.67 9.75 -5.01
CA LEU A 110 -1.45 9.20 -4.39
C LEU A 110 -0.22 10.11 -4.54
N ASN A 111 -0.27 11.17 -5.37
CA ASN A 111 0.73 12.24 -5.33
C ASN A 111 0.47 13.20 -4.16
N LEU A 112 -0.78 13.38 -3.73
CA LEU A 112 -1.15 14.24 -2.61
C LEU A 112 -0.98 13.53 -1.25
N ASP A 113 -1.35 12.25 -1.17
CA ASP A 113 -1.14 11.40 0.00
C ASP A 113 -0.64 10.03 -0.45
N SER A 114 0.68 9.88 -0.49
CA SER A 114 1.37 8.68 -0.97
C SER A 114 1.14 7.45 -0.10
N ARG A 115 0.64 7.63 1.13
CA ARG A 115 0.36 6.56 2.10
C ARG A 115 -1.13 6.27 2.25
N ASN A 116 -1.99 6.86 1.41
CA ASN A 116 -3.41 6.59 1.48
C ASN A 116 -3.72 5.15 1.04
N PHE A 117 -3.99 4.28 2.01
CA PHE A 117 -4.32 2.88 1.78
C PHE A 117 -5.57 2.69 0.90
N HIS A 118 -6.59 3.55 1.03
CA HIS A 118 -7.77 3.46 0.16
C HIS A 118 -7.42 3.77 -1.29
N GLY A 119 -6.53 4.74 -1.53
CA GLY A 119 -6.00 5.04 -2.85
C GLY A 119 -5.24 3.84 -3.44
N TRP A 120 -4.36 3.21 -2.68
CA TRP A 120 -3.64 2.01 -3.13
C TRP A 120 -4.57 0.82 -3.41
N GLN A 121 -5.52 0.56 -2.52
CA GLN A 121 -6.52 -0.50 -2.71
C GLN A 121 -7.39 -0.23 -3.94
N TYR A 122 -7.81 1.02 -4.14
CA TYR A 122 -8.59 1.42 -5.30
C TYR A 122 -7.78 1.29 -6.60
N ARG A 123 -6.49 1.67 -6.59
CA ARG A 123 -5.59 1.47 -7.72
C ARG A 123 -5.50 -0.01 -8.10
N TYR A 124 -5.35 -0.91 -7.12
CA TYR A 124 -5.35 -2.36 -7.36
C TYR A 124 -6.65 -2.82 -8.05
N THR A 125 -7.80 -2.34 -7.60
CA THR A 125 -9.09 -2.62 -8.25
C THR A 125 -9.12 -2.10 -9.69
N VAL A 126 -8.67 -0.87 -9.94
CA VAL A 126 -8.62 -0.27 -11.29
C VAL A 126 -7.73 -1.10 -12.23
N ILE A 127 -6.55 -1.50 -11.78
CA ILE A 127 -5.63 -2.36 -12.56
C ILE A 127 -6.25 -3.72 -12.84
N SER A 128 -6.94 -4.32 -11.86
CA SER A 128 -7.66 -5.58 -12.07
C SER A 128 -8.75 -5.46 -13.15
N LYS A 129 -9.47 -4.34 -13.18
CA LYS A 129 -10.49 -4.08 -14.20
C LYS A 129 -9.88 -3.82 -15.58
N LEU A 130 -8.78 -3.06 -15.66
CA LEU A 130 -8.04 -2.85 -16.91
C LEU A 130 -7.50 -4.17 -17.49
N ARG A 131 -6.97 -5.04 -16.64
CA ARG A 131 -6.53 -6.39 -17.02
C ARG A 131 -7.68 -7.22 -17.58
N ALA A 132 -8.84 -7.22 -16.91
CA ALA A 132 -10.01 -7.97 -17.38
C ALA A 132 -10.54 -7.44 -18.74
N GLN A 133 -10.35 -6.16 -19.04
CA GLN A 133 -10.73 -5.57 -20.33
C GLN A 133 -9.76 -5.91 -21.45
N ASN A 134 -8.49 -6.16 -21.15
CA ASN A 134 -7.47 -6.42 -22.17
C ASN A 134 -6.37 -7.36 -21.63
N PRO A 135 -6.65 -8.68 -21.56
CA PRO A 135 -5.73 -9.66 -20.98
C PRO A 135 -4.37 -9.72 -21.68
N ASP A 136 -4.33 -9.48 -22.99
CA ASP A 136 -3.09 -9.50 -23.80
C ASP A 136 -2.09 -8.41 -23.35
N HIS A 137 -2.55 -7.37 -22.65
CA HIS A 137 -1.72 -6.29 -22.11
C HIS A 137 -1.31 -6.51 -20.64
N GLU A 138 -1.59 -7.67 -20.04
CA GLU A 138 -1.27 -7.94 -18.63
C GLU A 138 0.21 -7.73 -18.32
N ALA A 139 1.09 -8.28 -19.15
CA ALA A 139 2.54 -8.15 -19.05
C ALA A 139 2.98 -6.67 -18.99
N GLN A 140 2.45 -5.86 -19.91
CA GLN A 140 2.75 -4.43 -19.94
C GLN A 140 2.21 -3.70 -18.70
N LEU A 141 0.98 -4.00 -18.27
CA LEU A 141 0.40 -3.41 -17.06
C LEU A 141 1.21 -3.74 -15.81
N VAL A 142 1.73 -4.97 -15.70
CA VAL A 142 2.60 -5.37 -14.59
C VAL A 142 3.90 -4.56 -14.60
N ARG A 143 4.52 -4.38 -15.77
CA ARG A 143 5.74 -3.55 -15.93
C ARG A 143 5.47 -2.08 -15.59
N ASP A 144 4.37 -1.53 -16.08
CA ASP A 144 3.98 -0.13 -15.80
C ASP A 144 3.73 0.09 -14.31
N GLU A 145 3.03 -0.83 -13.64
CA GLU A 145 2.80 -0.75 -12.19
C GLU A 145 4.09 -0.94 -11.40
N PHE A 146 4.98 -1.81 -11.86
CA PHE A 146 6.30 -2.00 -11.23
C PHE A 146 7.15 -0.72 -11.35
N ALA A 147 7.17 -0.07 -12.51
CA ALA A 147 7.80 1.23 -12.70
C ALA A 147 7.16 2.31 -11.83
N TYR A 148 5.83 2.32 -11.71
CA TYR A 148 5.10 3.24 -10.84
C TYR A 148 5.49 3.09 -9.38
N THR A 149 5.69 1.86 -8.87
CA THR A 149 6.18 1.68 -7.49
C THR A 149 7.56 2.28 -7.27
N LYS A 150 8.48 2.15 -8.23
CA LYS A 150 9.82 2.79 -8.19
C LYS A 150 9.70 4.31 -8.12
N GLN A 151 8.83 4.90 -8.95
CA GLN A 151 8.54 6.34 -8.89
C GLN A 151 8.01 6.75 -7.50
N LYS A 152 7.11 5.97 -6.91
CA LYS A 152 6.52 6.26 -5.60
C LYS A 152 7.46 6.09 -4.43
N ILE A 153 8.41 5.17 -4.53
CA ILE A 153 9.51 5.01 -3.57
C ILE A 153 10.47 6.20 -3.68
N ALA A 154 10.84 6.61 -4.89
CA ALA A 154 11.73 7.76 -5.11
C ALA A 154 11.12 9.08 -4.61
N GLN A 155 9.78 9.23 -4.65
CA GLN A 155 9.09 10.37 -4.07
C GLN A 155 9.14 10.38 -2.53
N SER A 156 9.15 9.22 -1.89
CA SER A 156 9.21 9.07 -0.44
C SER A 156 9.60 7.63 -0.08
N PHE A 157 10.82 7.44 0.44
CA PHE A 157 11.29 6.13 0.88
C PHE A 157 10.45 5.56 2.04
N SER A 158 9.80 6.41 2.82
CA SER A 158 8.81 6.03 3.84
C SER A 158 7.47 5.51 3.30
N ASN A 159 7.33 5.36 1.97
CA ASN A 159 6.12 4.85 1.37
C ASN A 159 6.03 3.33 1.43
N GLY A 160 5.72 2.80 2.62
CA GLY A 160 5.53 1.36 2.84
C GLY A 160 4.49 0.70 1.92
N SER A 161 3.49 1.46 1.44
CA SER A 161 2.51 0.93 0.48
C SER A 161 3.12 0.68 -0.91
N ALA A 162 4.03 1.55 -1.36
CA ALA A 162 4.75 1.36 -2.61
C ALA A 162 5.71 0.17 -2.54
N TRP A 163 6.47 0.05 -1.44
CA TRP A 163 7.34 -1.11 -1.17
C TRP A 163 6.56 -2.42 -1.14
N HIS A 164 5.45 -2.46 -0.40
CA HIS A 164 4.58 -3.64 -0.33
C HIS A 164 4.03 -4.02 -1.70
N TYR A 165 3.59 -3.05 -2.49
CA TYR A 165 3.07 -3.34 -3.82
C TYR A 165 4.17 -3.81 -4.77
N ARG A 166 5.37 -3.22 -4.69
CA ARG A 166 6.55 -3.66 -5.43
C ARG A 166 6.88 -5.12 -5.15
N ALA A 167 6.84 -5.54 -3.88
CA ALA A 167 7.08 -6.92 -3.47
C ALA A 167 6.08 -7.91 -4.08
N LYS A 168 4.83 -7.50 -4.28
CA LYS A 168 3.80 -8.32 -4.94
C LYS A 168 3.96 -8.40 -6.46
N LEU A 169 4.55 -7.38 -7.09
CA LEU A 169 4.72 -7.30 -8.53
C LEU A 169 6.01 -7.97 -9.00
N LEU A 170 7.08 -7.89 -8.21
CA LEU A 170 8.41 -8.35 -8.59
C LEU A 170 8.46 -9.82 -9.03
N PRO A 171 7.78 -10.80 -8.37
CA PRO A 171 7.76 -12.18 -8.84
C PRO A 171 7.13 -12.34 -10.23
N LYS A 172 6.13 -11.51 -10.56
CA LYS A 172 5.48 -11.52 -11.88
C LYS A 172 6.37 -10.93 -12.96
N VAL A 173 7.10 -9.85 -12.61
CA VAL A 173 8.11 -9.26 -13.48
C VAL A 173 9.22 -10.27 -13.77
N PHE A 174 9.71 -10.95 -12.74
CA PHE A 174 10.75 -11.98 -12.88
C PHE A 174 10.31 -13.10 -13.83
N ALA A 175 9.08 -13.60 -13.70
CA ALA A 175 8.57 -14.67 -14.55
C ALA A 175 8.65 -14.38 -16.06
N GLU A 176 8.60 -13.10 -16.45
CA GLU A 176 8.68 -12.66 -17.85
C GLU A 176 10.10 -12.24 -18.29
N MET A 177 11.06 -12.14 -17.38
CA MET A 177 12.42 -11.68 -17.66
C MET A 177 13.36 -12.83 -18.01
N ALA A 178 14.29 -12.57 -18.93
CA ALA A 178 15.40 -13.47 -19.22
C ALA A 178 16.35 -13.55 -18.02
N PRO A 179 17.03 -14.69 -17.76
CA PRO A 179 17.90 -14.86 -16.60
C PRO A 179 18.98 -13.77 -16.45
N ALA A 180 19.56 -13.31 -17.55
CA ALA A 180 20.57 -12.25 -17.54
C ALA A 180 20.02 -10.92 -16.99
N ASP A 181 18.79 -10.55 -17.35
CA ASP A 181 18.15 -9.32 -16.90
C ASP A 181 17.74 -9.41 -15.42
N ARG A 182 17.45 -10.61 -14.92
CA ARG A 182 17.13 -10.82 -13.50
C ARG A 182 18.32 -10.53 -12.60
N ALA A 183 19.53 -10.92 -13.01
CA ALA A 183 20.76 -10.64 -12.26
C ALA A 183 21.01 -9.11 -12.11
N ALA A 184 20.74 -8.34 -13.16
CA ALA A 184 20.81 -6.88 -13.10
C ALA A 184 19.73 -6.32 -12.14
N MET A 185 18.48 -6.78 -12.28
CA MET A 185 17.37 -6.35 -11.43
C MET A 185 17.60 -6.66 -9.94
N ILE A 186 18.23 -7.80 -9.62
CA ILE A 186 18.58 -8.13 -8.23
C ILE A 186 19.48 -7.05 -7.63
N ASN A 187 20.53 -6.64 -8.35
CA ASN A 187 21.43 -5.59 -7.88
C ASN A 187 20.72 -4.23 -7.79
N ASP A 188 19.90 -3.88 -8.79
CA ASP A 188 19.12 -2.63 -8.79
C ASP A 188 18.19 -2.53 -7.56
N GLU A 189 17.54 -3.63 -7.16
CA GLU A 189 16.70 -3.66 -5.96
C GLU A 189 17.53 -3.44 -4.68
N PHE A 190 18.69 -4.08 -4.56
CA PHE A 190 19.58 -3.85 -3.41
C PHE A 190 20.07 -2.41 -3.35
N ASP A 191 20.48 -1.83 -4.48
CA ASP A 191 20.95 -0.45 -4.53
C ASP A 191 19.84 0.55 -4.17
N MET A 192 18.61 0.31 -4.62
CA MET A 192 17.47 1.15 -4.25
C MET A 192 17.16 1.07 -2.75
N VAL A 193 17.21 -0.13 -2.16
CA VAL A 193 16.94 -0.34 -0.73
C VAL A 193 18.04 0.24 0.13
N ARG A 194 19.31 0.08 -0.28
CA ARG A 194 20.46 0.72 0.36
C ARG A 194 20.34 2.23 0.36
N SER A 195 20.07 2.82 -0.80
CA SER A 195 19.86 4.27 -0.91
C SER A 195 18.77 4.74 0.05
N ALA A 196 17.71 3.96 0.26
CA ALA A 196 16.65 4.31 1.19
C ALA A 196 17.11 4.30 2.65
N PHE A 197 17.72 3.22 3.14
CA PHE A 197 18.13 3.13 4.55
C PHE A 197 19.40 3.91 4.88
N TYR A 198 20.27 4.23 3.91
CA TYR A 198 21.37 5.19 4.12
C TYR A 198 20.86 6.63 4.18
N THR A 199 19.68 6.91 3.60
CA THR A 199 19.04 8.23 3.69
C THR A 199 18.27 8.39 5.00
N ASP A 200 17.52 7.36 5.40
CA ASP A 200 16.78 7.34 6.65
C ASP A 200 16.85 5.94 7.28
N PRO A 201 17.85 5.68 8.14
CA PRO A 201 18.05 4.37 8.73
C PRO A 201 16.95 4.00 9.74
N ASP A 202 16.15 4.95 10.21
CA ASP A 202 15.03 4.74 11.12
C ASP A 202 13.71 4.45 10.38
N ASP A 203 13.64 4.58 9.06
CA ASP A 203 12.44 4.22 8.30
C ASP A 203 12.30 2.70 8.11
N GLN A 204 11.27 2.11 8.70
CA GLN A 204 11.06 0.65 8.65
C GLN A 204 10.69 0.11 7.27
N SER A 205 10.22 0.95 6.34
CA SER A 205 9.63 0.48 5.08
C SER A 205 10.67 -0.22 4.21
N ALA A 206 11.85 0.40 4.07
CA ALA A 206 12.96 -0.16 3.30
C ALA A 206 13.50 -1.44 3.95
N TRP A 207 13.63 -1.48 5.28
CA TRP A 207 14.08 -2.66 6.01
C TRP A 207 13.13 -3.84 5.92
N ILE A 208 11.82 -3.59 5.96
CA ILE A 208 10.79 -4.63 5.77
C ILE A 208 10.89 -5.20 4.36
N TYR A 209 11.06 -4.35 3.34
CA TYR A 209 11.25 -4.78 1.96
C TYR A 209 12.56 -5.55 1.80
N TYR A 210 13.67 -5.05 2.34
CA TYR A 210 14.98 -5.69 2.35
C TYR A 210 14.91 -7.12 2.90
N ARG A 211 14.26 -7.29 4.06
CA ARG A 211 14.01 -8.59 4.66
C ARG A 211 13.29 -9.51 3.70
N TRP A 212 12.17 -9.02 3.16
CA TRP A 212 11.37 -9.80 2.23
C TRP A 212 12.19 -10.18 1.00
N TRP A 213 13.04 -9.28 0.50
CA TRP A 213 13.84 -9.51 -0.69
C TRP A 213 14.91 -10.58 -0.47
N LEU A 214 15.64 -10.49 0.64
CA LEU A 214 16.50 -11.57 1.10
C LEU A 214 15.70 -12.87 1.27
N THR A 215 14.49 -12.80 1.81
CA THR A 215 13.56 -13.94 1.98
C THR A 215 13.21 -14.63 0.67
N TYR A 216 12.85 -13.82 -0.32
CA TYR A 216 12.45 -14.27 -1.63
C TYR A 216 13.60 -15.00 -2.33
N LEU A 217 14.82 -14.45 -2.31
CA LEU A 217 15.96 -15.02 -3.02
C LEU A 217 16.39 -16.41 -2.49
N ALA A 218 16.48 -16.65 -1.18
CA ALA A 218 16.82 -18.01 -0.72
C ALA A 218 15.70 -19.03 -0.91
N GLU A 219 14.44 -18.60 -1.04
CA GLU A 219 13.34 -19.50 -1.40
C GLU A 219 13.32 -19.81 -2.91
N HIS A 220 14.06 -19.03 -3.70
CA HIS A 220 14.10 -19.11 -5.16
C HIS A 220 15.56 -19.12 -5.66
N PRO A 221 16.37 -20.14 -5.29
CA PRO A 221 17.79 -20.19 -5.63
C PRO A 221 18.06 -20.17 -7.14
N GLN A 222 17.10 -20.62 -7.97
CA GLN A 222 17.18 -20.53 -9.43
C GLN A 222 17.25 -19.09 -9.98
N GLU A 223 16.85 -18.10 -9.18
CA GLU A 223 16.97 -16.68 -9.54
C GLU A 223 18.39 -16.15 -9.31
N SER A 224 19.16 -16.83 -8.45
CA SER A 224 20.58 -16.57 -8.27
C SER A 224 21.40 -17.34 -9.30
N ALA A 225 22.43 -16.69 -9.88
CA ALA A 225 23.25 -17.31 -10.92
C ALA A 225 23.97 -18.61 -10.45
N SER A 226 24.22 -18.74 -9.14
CA SER A 226 24.75 -19.93 -8.47
C SER A 226 24.63 -19.80 -6.94
N ASP A 227 24.74 -20.93 -6.21
CA ASP A 227 24.82 -20.94 -4.74
C ASP A 227 26.00 -20.10 -4.20
N ASP A 228 27.11 -20.08 -4.93
CA ASP A 228 28.27 -19.24 -4.63
C ASP A 228 27.96 -17.75 -4.81
N ALA A 229 27.25 -17.39 -5.89
CA ALA A 229 26.83 -16.01 -6.14
C ALA A 229 25.85 -15.49 -5.06
N TYR A 230 24.91 -16.33 -4.61
CA TYR A 230 24.01 -15.98 -3.50
C TYR A 230 24.79 -15.80 -2.19
N THR A 231 25.75 -16.69 -1.91
CA THR A 231 26.62 -16.58 -0.72
C THR A 231 27.44 -15.30 -0.74
N GLN A 232 28.03 -14.94 -1.88
CA GLN A 232 28.79 -13.69 -2.05
C GLN A 232 27.91 -12.45 -1.89
N LEU A 233 26.70 -12.47 -2.43
CA LEU A 233 25.70 -11.42 -2.25
C LEU A 233 25.41 -11.19 -0.76
N LEU A 234 25.18 -12.27 -0.01
CA LEU A 234 24.90 -12.19 1.42
C LEU A 234 26.08 -11.63 2.22
N ARG A 235 27.31 -12.02 1.87
CA ARG A 235 28.52 -11.45 2.49
C ARG A 235 28.61 -9.95 2.26
N ARG A 236 28.44 -9.51 1.01
CA ARG A 236 28.42 -8.08 0.62
C ARG A 236 27.34 -7.31 1.38
N GLU A 237 26.13 -7.86 1.43
CA GLU A 237 25.01 -7.27 2.16
C GLU A 237 25.25 -7.20 3.68
N ALA A 238 25.97 -8.15 4.26
CA ALA A 238 26.35 -8.08 5.66
C ALA A 238 27.40 -6.98 5.91
N ASP A 239 28.39 -6.84 5.02
CA ASP A 239 29.41 -5.78 5.11
C ASP A 239 28.76 -4.39 5.07
N VAL A 240 27.80 -4.19 4.17
CA VAL A 240 26.97 -2.96 4.08
C VAL A 240 26.25 -2.67 5.41
N ILE A 241 25.67 -3.70 6.03
CA ILE A 241 25.01 -3.54 7.33
C ILE A 241 26.02 -3.18 8.41
N ARG A 242 27.20 -3.82 8.45
CA ARG A 242 28.25 -3.51 9.44
C ARG A 242 28.69 -2.05 9.33
N GLU A 243 28.96 -1.58 8.11
CA GLU A 243 29.31 -0.18 7.86
C GLU A 243 28.22 0.78 8.36
N LEU A 244 26.95 0.47 8.11
CA LEU A 244 25.84 1.28 8.63
C LEU A 244 25.75 1.25 10.16
N LEU A 245 26.02 0.10 10.79
CA LEU A 245 26.04 -0.02 12.25
C LEU A 245 27.15 0.82 12.88
N ASP A 246 28.31 0.90 12.23
CA ASP A 246 29.45 1.72 12.67
C ASP A 246 29.13 3.22 12.56
N LEU A 247 28.42 3.62 11.51
CA LEU A 247 28.00 5.02 11.29
C LEU A 247 26.85 5.45 12.22
N GLU A 248 25.87 4.57 12.44
CA GLU A 248 24.62 4.88 13.14
C GLU A 248 24.34 3.86 14.25
N PRO A 249 25.08 3.87 15.38
CA PRO A 249 24.98 2.86 16.43
C PRO A 249 23.61 2.79 17.13
N ASP A 250 22.82 3.86 17.08
CA ASP A 250 21.52 3.97 17.78
C ASP A 250 20.29 3.79 16.88
N ALA A 251 20.44 3.68 15.55
CA ALA A 251 19.30 3.56 14.64
C ALA A 251 18.43 2.34 14.97
N LYS A 252 17.13 2.56 15.13
CA LYS A 252 16.20 1.55 15.69
C LYS A 252 15.82 0.47 14.69
N CYS A 253 16.01 0.70 13.39
CA CYS A 253 15.50 -0.20 12.35
C CYS A 253 16.53 -1.18 11.80
N LYS A 254 17.55 -1.49 12.60
CA LYS A 254 18.59 -2.53 12.39
C LYS A 254 18.09 -3.97 12.36
N TYR A 255 16.81 -4.20 12.04
CA TYR A 255 16.17 -5.50 12.17
C TYR A 255 15.46 -5.88 10.89
N PRO A 256 16.10 -6.74 10.08
CA PRO A 256 16.34 -8.12 10.51
C PRO A 256 17.61 -8.70 9.86
N CYS A 257 18.75 -8.36 10.44
CA CYS A 257 20.04 -8.89 10.01
C CYS A 257 20.18 -10.39 10.28
N LYS A 258 19.23 -11.06 10.96
CA LYS A 258 19.31 -12.50 11.20
C LYS A 258 19.47 -13.31 9.91
N ARG A 259 18.80 -13.02 8.80
CA ARG A 259 18.95 -13.86 7.59
C ARG A 259 20.18 -13.52 6.74
N ALA A 260 20.51 -12.22 6.62
CA ALA A 260 21.77 -11.77 6.02
C ALA A 260 22.99 -12.32 6.80
N LEU A 261 22.92 -12.34 8.13
CA LEU A 261 23.96 -12.86 9.03
C LEU A 261 23.91 -14.39 9.23
N LEU A 262 22.74 -15.03 9.18
CA LEU A 262 22.65 -16.50 9.29
C LEU A 262 23.24 -17.19 8.06
N CYS A 263 23.14 -16.58 6.88
CA CYS A 263 23.84 -17.11 5.71
C CYS A 263 25.37 -16.90 5.79
N GLN A 264 25.84 -16.08 6.72
CA GLN A 264 27.24 -16.05 7.13
C GLN A 264 27.57 -17.12 8.18
N ALA A 265 26.66 -17.71 8.95
CA ALA A 265 27.02 -18.61 10.05
C ALA A 265 27.48 -20.02 9.62
N ALA A 266 28.36 -20.12 8.61
CA ALA A 266 29.13 -21.30 8.27
C ALA A 266 30.33 -21.49 9.21
N THR A 267 30.88 -20.41 9.76
CA THR A 267 32.03 -20.44 10.69
C THR A 267 31.63 -20.06 12.12
N ASP A 268 32.46 -20.45 13.08
CA ASP A 268 32.23 -20.12 14.50
C ASP A 268 32.45 -18.64 14.81
N VAL A 269 33.24 -17.92 13.99
CA VAL A 269 33.45 -16.47 14.11
C VAL A 269 32.16 -15.72 13.79
N GLU A 270 31.53 -16.04 12.67
CA GLU A 270 30.29 -15.40 12.20
C GLU A 270 29.11 -15.67 13.17
N LYS A 271 29.10 -16.84 13.83
CA LYS A 271 28.13 -17.15 14.90
C LYS A 271 28.31 -16.29 16.15
N GLU A 272 29.55 -16.00 16.53
CA GLU A 272 29.86 -15.20 17.72
C GLU A 272 29.58 -13.71 17.49
N GLU A 273 29.87 -13.20 16.29
CA GLU A 273 29.47 -11.85 15.88
C GLU A 273 27.96 -11.67 15.93
N MET A 274 27.19 -12.64 15.44
CA MET A 274 25.73 -12.62 15.49
C MET A 274 25.20 -12.56 16.94
N ARG A 275 25.79 -13.34 17.86
CA ARG A 275 25.41 -13.30 19.28
C ARG A 275 25.68 -11.92 19.87
N THR A 276 26.88 -11.38 19.64
CA THR A 276 27.27 -10.04 20.11
C THR A 276 26.30 -8.97 19.61
N LEU A 277 25.92 -9.03 18.33
CA LEU A 277 24.93 -8.11 17.77
C LEU A 277 23.58 -8.28 18.47
N LEU A 278 23.05 -9.49 18.62
CA LEU A 278 21.77 -9.73 19.30
C LEU A 278 21.75 -9.24 20.76
N GLU A 279 22.89 -9.24 21.44
CA GLU A 279 23.03 -8.65 22.78
C GLU A 279 23.01 -7.11 22.75
N GLN A 280 23.68 -6.48 21.78
CA GLN A 280 23.60 -5.03 21.60
C GLN A 280 22.17 -4.59 21.30
N LEU A 281 21.46 -5.35 20.46
CA LEU A 281 20.08 -5.10 20.06
C LEU A 281 19.10 -5.12 21.26
N GLN A 282 19.33 -5.98 22.25
CA GLN A 282 18.56 -5.98 23.51
C GLN A 282 18.70 -4.66 24.28
N ARG A 283 19.86 -3.99 24.19
CA ARG A 283 20.11 -2.71 24.86
C ARG A 283 19.46 -1.53 24.12
N VAL A 284 19.50 -1.52 22.79
CA VAL A 284 18.98 -0.41 21.97
C VAL A 284 17.47 -0.51 21.69
N ASP A 285 16.89 -1.72 21.73
CA ASP A 285 15.43 -1.95 21.59
C ASP A 285 14.88 -2.85 22.71
N PRO A 286 14.83 -2.35 23.96
CA PRO A 286 14.39 -3.13 25.12
C PRO A 286 12.94 -3.62 24.99
N MET A 287 12.10 -2.94 24.19
CA MET A 287 10.71 -3.38 23.94
C MET A 287 10.63 -4.71 23.19
N ARG A 288 11.69 -5.12 22.50
CA ARG A 288 11.77 -6.38 21.74
C ARG A 288 12.84 -7.33 22.28
N GLU A 289 13.35 -7.11 23.49
CA GLU A 289 14.39 -7.95 24.13
C GLU A 289 14.12 -9.45 23.99
N GLN A 290 12.93 -9.91 24.38
CA GLN A 290 12.58 -11.33 24.33
C GLN A 290 12.65 -11.91 22.91
N ARG A 291 12.32 -11.10 21.90
CA ARG A 291 12.46 -11.51 20.49
C ARG A 291 13.92 -11.80 20.16
N TYR A 292 14.87 -10.96 20.60
CA TYR A 292 16.29 -11.19 20.33
C TYR A 292 16.84 -12.41 21.07
N VAL A 293 16.42 -12.61 22.32
CA VAL A 293 16.74 -13.80 23.10
C VAL A 293 16.26 -15.07 22.39
N ASP A 294 15.03 -15.09 21.87
CA ASP A 294 14.49 -16.23 21.14
C ASP A 294 15.23 -16.44 19.82
N LEU A 295 15.63 -15.36 19.14
CA LEU A 295 16.43 -15.44 17.91
C LEU A 295 17.85 -15.96 18.16
N ALA A 296 18.45 -15.73 19.33
CA ALA A 296 19.78 -16.23 19.68
C ALA A 296 19.80 -17.74 19.98
N LYS A 297 18.64 -18.32 20.35
CA LYS A 297 18.48 -19.75 20.67
C LYS A 297 18.25 -20.64 19.44
N ALA A 298 17.79 -20.05 18.33
CA ALA A 298 17.37 -20.73 17.11
C ALA A 298 18.40 -20.60 16.00
#